data_AF-A0A378QWH2-F1
#
_entry.id   AF-A0A378QWH2-F1
#
_cell.length_a   1.000
_cell.length_b   1.000
_cell.length_c   1.000
_cell.angle_alpha   90.00
_cell.angle_beta   90.00
_cell.angle_gamma   90.00
#
_symmetry.space_group_name_H-M   'P 1'
#
loop_
_entity.id
_entity.type
_entity.pdbx_description
1 polymer ?
#
loop_
_entity_poly.entity_id
_entity_poly.type
_entity_poly.pdbx_seq_one_letter_code
_entity_poly.pdbx_strand_id
1 'polypeptide(L)' 'MGEGADEKAIQVMDEWHIDMRSHRAQQLTQELMQTFDLVLCMSKDQESWIKQNYSSQRGKVYRLVTG' A
#
# COMPACT_ATOMS: atom_id res chain seq x y z
N MET A 1 15.77 -2.78 3.95
CA MET A 1 15.60 -1.62 3.07
C MET A 1 15.07 -2.17 1.76
N GLY A 2 13.82 -1.85 1.41
CA GLY A 2 13.11 -2.54 0.34
C GLY A 2 13.52 -2.09 -1.06
N GLU A 3 13.14 -2.93 -2.02
CA GLU A 3 13.34 -2.75 -3.45
C GLU A 3 12.64 -1.47 -3.94
N GLY A 4 13.18 -0.87 -5.00
CA GLY A 4 12.50 0.22 -5.70
C GLY A 4 11.20 -0.27 -6.34
N ALA A 5 10.40 0.64 -6.90
CA ALA A 5 9.31 0.22 -7.76
C ALA A 5 9.88 -0.63 -8.92
N ASP A 6 9.16 -1.70 -9.28
CA ASP A 6 9.52 -2.57 -10.39
C ASP A 6 9.71 -1.74 -11.67
N GLU A 7 10.76 -2.01 -12.44
CA GLU A 7 11.11 -1.21 -13.63
C GLU A 7 9.93 -1.13 -14.62
N LYS A 8 9.12 -2.19 -14.73
CA LYS A 8 7.91 -2.18 -15.57
C LYS A 8 6.85 -1.22 -15.05
N ALA A 9 6.68 -1.14 -13.73
CA ALA A 9 5.73 -0.22 -13.11
C ALA A 9 6.18 1.23 -13.25
N ILE A 10 7.48 1.50 -13.19
CA ILE A 10 8.06 2.82 -13.45
C ILE A 10 7.79 3.23 -14.91
N GLN A 11 8.06 2.34 -15.88
CA GLN A 11 7.82 2.63 -17.30
C GLN A 11 6.36 2.97 -17.60
N VAL A 12 5.42 2.17 -17.11
CA VAL A 12 3.98 2.41 -17.31
C VAL A 12 3.55 3.75 -16.71
N MET A 13 4.14 4.18 -15.60
CA MET A 13 3.72 5.41 -14.93
C MET A 13 4.49 6.65 -15.37
N ASP A 14 5.69 6.48 -15.92
CA ASP A 14 6.37 7.52 -16.69
C ASP A 14 5.51 7.92 -17.91
N GLU A 15 4.83 6.97 -18.57
CA GLU A 15 3.84 7.28 -19.64
C GLU A 15 2.67 8.14 -19.14
N TRP A 16 2.34 8.05 -17.85
CA TRP A 16 1.29 8.82 -17.19
C TRP A 16 1.83 10.08 -16.49
N HIS A 17 3.11 10.40 -16.68
CA HIS A 17 3.82 11.52 -16.04
C HIS A 17 3.80 11.48 -14.49
N ILE A 18 3.78 10.29 -13.90
CA ILE A 18 3.86 10.06 -12.46
C ILE A 18 5.25 9.52 -12.10
N ASP A 19 6.05 10.31 -11.36
CA ASP A 19 7.38 9.87 -10.91
C ASP A 19 7.28 8.92 -9.71
N MET A 20 7.53 7.63 -9.96
CA MET A 20 7.60 6.58 -8.93
C MET A 20 9.04 6.15 -8.58
N ARG A 21 10.07 6.83 -9.08
CA ARG A 21 11.48 6.44 -8.85
C ARG A 21 11.91 6.62 -7.39
N SER A 22 11.23 7.51 -6.68
CA SER A 22 11.40 7.73 -5.24
C SER A 22 10.67 6.69 -4.37
N HIS A 23 9.91 5.77 -4.97
CA HIS A 23 9.21 4.73 -4.22
C HIS A 23 10.20 3.79 -3.53
N ARG A 24 9.88 3.43 -2.28
CA ARG A 24 10.62 2.46 -1.47
C ARG A 24 9.63 1.51 -0.84
N ALA A 25 9.77 0.23 -1.16
CA ALA A 25 9.02 -0.79 -0.46
C ALA A 25 9.40 -0.76 1.03
N GLN A 26 8.39 -0.69 1.89
CA GLN A 26 8.56 -0.73 3.34
C GLN A 26 7.59 -1.76 3.94
N GLN A 27 8.05 -2.45 4.98
CA GLN A 27 7.21 -3.39 5.70
C GLN A 27 6.14 -2.63 6.48
N LEU A 28 4.89 -3.10 6.43
CA LEU A 28 3.81 -2.56 7.25
C LEU A 28 4.07 -2.87 8.73
N THR A 29 4.30 -1.84 9.54
CA THR A 29 4.48 -1.94 10.99
C THR A 29 3.30 -1.35 11.75
N GLN A 30 3.14 -1.72 13.03
CA GLN A 30 2.09 -1.17 13.89
C GLN A 30 2.20 0.35 14.06
N GLU A 31 3.43 0.88 14.12
CA GLU A 31 3.70 2.31 14.25
C GLU A 31 3.29 3.10 12.98
N LEU A 32 3.56 2.53 11.80
CA LEU A 32 3.07 3.06 10.52
C LEU A 32 1.53 3.08 10.53
N MET A 33 0.93 1.96 10.93
CA MET A 33 -0.52 1.85 11.01
C MET A 33 -1.12 2.84 12.02
N GLN A 34 -0.43 3.24 13.10
CA GLN A 34 -0.90 4.26 14.03
C GLN A 34 -0.73 5.69 13.49
N THR A 35 0.33 5.95 12.73
CA THR A 35 0.65 7.27 12.16
C THR A 35 -0.33 7.68 11.05
N PHE A 36 -0.86 6.72 10.28
CA PHE A 36 -1.78 7.00 9.18
C PHE A 36 -3.25 6.80 9.56
N ASP A 37 -4.09 7.77 9.20
CA ASP A 37 -5.54 7.72 9.42
C ASP A 37 -6.28 6.88 8.37
N LEU A 38 -5.67 6.62 7.21
CA LEU A 38 -6.26 5.90 6.10
C LEU A 38 -5.28 4.89 5.51
N VAL A 39 -5.72 3.64 5.34
CA VAL A 39 -4.94 2.57 4.72
C VAL A 39 -5.71 2.00 3.54
N LEU A 40 -5.11 2.07 2.36
CA LEU A 40 -5.72 1.60 1.11
C LEU A 40 -5.05 0.31 0.64
N CYS A 41 -5.87 -0.72 0.40
CA CYS A 41 -5.42 -2.00 -0.14
C CYS A 41 -5.96 -2.21 -1.56
N MET A 42 -5.20 -2.89 -2.41
CA MET A 42 -5.65 -3.22 -3.77
C MET A 42 -6.24 -4.64 -3.88
N SER A 43 -5.88 -5.56 -2.98
CA SER A 43 -6.41 -6.93 -2.99
C SER A 43 -7.17 -7.29 -1.71
N LYS A 44 -8.09 -8.26 -1.84
CA LYS A 44 -8.86 -8.80 -0.71
C LYS A 44 -7.96 -9.58 0.26
N ASP A 45 -6.92 -10.24 -0.26
CA ASP A 45 -5.97 -10.98 0.56
C ASP A 45 -5.13 -10.05 1.44
N GLN A 46 -4.68 -8.91 0.88
CA GLN A 46 -4.01 -7.86 1.65
C GLN A 46 -4.93 -7.30 2.74
N GLU A 47 -6.17 -6.97 2.38
CA GLU A 47 -7.17 -6.48 3.32
C GLU A 47 -7.38 -7.48 4.47
N SER A 48 -7.57 -8.76 4.14
CA SER A 48 -7.76 -9.83 5.13
C SER A 48 -6.53 -10.02 6.02
N TRP A 49 -5.32 -9.99 5.44
CA TRP A 49 -4.07 -10.13 6.19
C TRP A 49 -3.87 -8.96 7.17
N ILE A 50 -4.12 -7.72 6.72
CA ILE A 50 -4.03 -6.54 7.60
C ILE A 50 -5.09 -6.60 8.68
N LYS A 51 -6.34 -6.95 8.34
CA LYS A 51 -7.41 -7.06 9.33
C LYS A 51 -7.12 -8.14 10.37
N GLN A 52 -6.52 -9.27 9.99
CA GLN A 52 -6.14 -10.33 10.92
C GLN A 52 -5.00 -9.91 11.85
N ASN A 53 -3.93 -9.31 11.31
CA ASN A 53 -2.76 -8.89 12.10
C ASN A 53 -3.00 -7.61 12.92
N TYR A 54 -3.86 -6.70 12.45
CA TYR A 54 -4.12 -5.39 13.02
C TYR A 54 -5.61 -5.19 13.34
N SER A 55 -6.17 -6.09 14.15
CA SER A 55 -7.60 -6.12 14.49
C SER A 55 -8.13 -4.81 15.10
N SER A 56 -7.32 -4.08 15.86
CA SER A 56 -7.69 -2.79 16.47
C SER A 56 -7.82 -1.64 15.46
N GLN A 57 -7.31 -1.80 14.24
CA GLN A 57 -7.19 -0.73 13.24
C GLN A 57 -8.02 -1.01 11.97
N ARG A 58 -8.92 -2.01 12.04
CA ARG A 58 -9.77 -2.42 10.90
C ARG A 58 -10.68 -1.32 10.35
N GLY A 59 -11.07 -0.36 11.20
CA GLY A 59 -12.00 0.72 10.83
C GLY A 59 -11.45 1.71 9.80
N LYS A 60 -10.12 1.73 9.59
CA LYS A 60 -9.45 2.63 8.63
C LYS A 60 -8.84 1.94 7.42
N VAL A 61 -9.08 0.64 7.27
CA VAL A 61 -8.59 -0.15 6.13
C VAL A 61 -9.69 -0.24 5.08
N TYR A 62 -9.45 0.37 3.92
CA TYR A 62 -10.37 0.37 2.79
C TYR A 62 -9.74 -0.32 1.59
N ARG A 63 -10.55 -1.03 0.81
CA ARG A 63 -10.12 -1.65 -0.43
C ARG A 63 -10.51 -0.76 -1.59
N LEU A 64 -9.57 -0.49 -2.49
CA LEU A 64 -9.85 0.11 -3.78
C LEU A 64 -10.63 -0.92 -4.59
N VAL A 65 -11.95 -0.74 -4.65
CA VAL A 65 -12.83 -1.51 -5.53
C VAL A 65 -13.13 -0.64 -6.73
N THR A 66 -12.74 -1.10 -7.91
CA THR A 66 -13.22 -0.50 -9.16
C THR A 66 -14.68 -0.92 -9.28
N GLY A 67 -15.59 -0.01 -8.94
CA GLY A 67 -17.03 -0.15 -9.16
C GLY A 67 -17.41 0.32 -10.54
#